data_AF-A0A972DLA1-F1
#
_entry.id   AF-A0A972DLA1-F1
#
_cell.length_a   1.000
_cell.length_b   1.000
_cell.length_c   1.000
_cell.angle_alpha   90.00
_cell.angle_beta   90.00
_cell.angle_gamma   90.00
#
_symmetry.space_group_name_H-M   'P 1'
#
loop_
_entity.id
_entity.type
_entity.pdbx_description
1 polymer ?
#
loop_
_entity_poly.entity_id
_entity_poly.type
_entity_poly.pdbx_seq_one_letter_code
_entity_poly.pdbx_strand_id
1 'polypeptide(L)'
;MLVLIAACCQPLRGADAPPAAEDKPAETSAAERPAGDLADSQRQIAEKYERLEQILLRMSELTAGADPRRAALLKKAVAESKQRMIGVQLKSLVDLLAKDQLSPAIEGQESVDADLHELLELLLTENRSKRIESEKARIRQYLKQLNEIINRQKDLQARTSGGAGQDRSLSQEQGELGGRTGGLAEKIRRNEEAEAEPGGEDDEPPKTEPDNTDGEQPEGLPQDAAPGAAQPGDGTGEKSPSQGGSAKTPAESPPRQPGDGPAQPPSTPSSQPRGNSGQQPGDPPQPGNGHPARQRLEDARRRMEEAGKRLEQAEREGAAGEQEEAIRQLQQAKAELEDILRQLREEEIEQMLVALEARLVQMLHLQREVHEGTQRLDKASSGGLSHEQEIEAGRLSSREAEIVAEADKTLLLLREDATAVAFPEALAQARDDMRQVAGRLAAAKTDPITLSLEEEIIAALEDMVDAVRKAIEDAEQRRSESASGGGGAAQPPPLVDLLSELQMIRALQMRVNARTDRYAGMITGSQAESAELLEALRKLADRQERIYQVTRDLETGRNR
;
A
#
# COMPACT_ATOMS: atom_id res chain seq x y z
N MET A 1 36.43 13.17 45.02
CA MET A 1 37.86 13.38 45.28
C MET A 1 38.15 14.85 44.98
N LEU A 2 38.61 15.62 45.99
CA LEU A 2 39.21 16.99 46.02
C LEU A 2 38.80 18.05 44.96
N VAL A 3 38.20 19.20 45.33
CA VAL A 3 38.73 20.39 46.07
C VAL A 3 39.77 21.20 45.30
N LEU A 4 39.49 22.51 45.09
CA LEU A 4 40.45 23.65 45.16
C LEU A 4 39.62 24.97 45.25
N ILE A 5 39.56 25.69 46.40
CA ILE A 5 40.52 26.71 46.95
C ILE A 5 40.53 27.99 46.09
N ALA A 6 40.49 29.24 46.57
CA ALA A 6 40.28 29.95 47.84
C ALA A 6 40.40 31.47 47.52
N ALA A 7 39.91 32.36 48.39
CA ALA A 7 40.64 33.56 48.85
C ALA A 7 39.81 34.44 49.80
N CYS A 8 40.47 34.87 50.88
CA CYS A 8 39.99 35.64 52.03
C CYS A 8 39.79 37.14 51.76
N CYS A 9 38.97 37.81 52.58
CA CYS A 9 39.40 38.93 53.44
C CYS A 9 38.28 39.44 54.38
N GLN A 10 38.59 39.48 55.67
CA GLN A 10 37.95 40.27 56.75
C GLN A 10 38.94 41.41 57.12
N PRO A 11 38.58 42.54 57.81
CA PRO A 11 38.00 42.51 59.17
C PRO A 11 37.15 43.72 59.71
N LEU A 12 36.49 43.46 60.86
CA LEU A 12 36.29 44.27 62.10
C LEU A 12 35.56 45.66 62.15
N ARG A 13 34.32 45.63 62.71
CA ARG A 13 33.77 46.22 63.98
C ARG A 13 33.92 47.73 64.39
N GLY A 14 32.76 48.32 64.78
CA GLY A 14 32.56 49.41 65.79
C GLY A 14 31.46 50.43 65.39
N ALA A 15 30.19 50.35 65.83
CA ALA A 15 29.55 50.69 67.12
C ALA A 15 29.14 52.19 67.29
N ASP A 16 27.84 52.52 67.15
CA ASP A 16 26.98 53.17 68.18
C ASP A 16 25.52 53.38 67.65
N ALA A 17 24.52 53.21 68.52
CA ALA A 17 23.07 53.07 68.24
C ALA A 17 22.27 54.37 68.58
N PRO A 18 20.90 54.43 68.76
CA PRO A 18 19.72 53.61 68.37
C PRO A 18 18.53 54.53 67.88
N PRO A 19 17.20 54.26 68.04
CA PRO A 19 16.40 53.03 68.22
C PRO A 19 15.18 52.90 67.24
N ALA A 20 14.72 51.69 66.95
CA ALA A 20 13.29 51.39 66.71
C ALA A 20 13.10 49.87 66.61
N ALA A 21 12.10 49.34 67.32
CA ALA A 21 11.68 47.95 67.20
C ALA A 21 10.78 47.79 65.97
N GLU A 22 11.19 46.97 65.01
CA GLU A 22 10.34 46.48 63.93
C GLU A 22 10.28 44.95 63.96
N ASP A 23 9.06 44.46 63.77
CA ASP A 23 8.65 43.07 63.72
C ASP A 23 9.44 42.26 62.68
N LYS A 24 9.85 41.05 63.08
CA LYS A 24 10.32 40.02 62.15
C LYS A 24 9.13 39.44 61.38
N PRO A 25 9.29 39.22 60.07
CA PRO A 25 8.90 37.94 59.48
C PRO A 25 10.12 37.16 59.01
N ALA A 26 10.07 35.85 59.23
CA ALA A 26 11.09 34.89 58.85
C ALA A 26 11.27 34.81 57.32
N GLU A 27 12.50 35.00 56.86
CA GLU A 27 12.93 34.58 55.54
C GLU A 27 13.16 33.06 55.55
N THR A 28 12.20 32.32 54.99
CA THR A 28 12.38 30.94 54.57
C THR A 28 13.19 30.91 53.27
N SER A 29 14.39 30.34 53.38
CA SER A 29 15.22 29.84 52.27
C SER A 29 14.39 28.98 51.32
N ALA A 30 14.21 29.44 50.08
CA ALA A 30 13.64 28.67 48.99
C ALA A 30 14.72 27.74 48.43
N ALA A 31 14.71 26.48 48.89
CA ALA A 31 15.42 25.39 48.24
C ALA A 31 14.81 25.15 46.84
N GLU A 32 15.66 25.11 45.82
CA GLU A 32 15.35 24.73 44.44
C GLU A 32 14.58 23.41 44.40
N ARG A 33 13.35 23.45 43.84
CA ARG A 33 12.50 22.27 43.71
C ARG A 33 12.75 21.62 42.33
N PRO A 34 13.23 20.37 42.24
CA PRO A 34 13.42 19.67 40.96
C PRO A 34 12.12 19.51 40.15
N ALA A 35 10.96 19.58 40.80
CA ALA A 35 9.66 19.58 40.14
C ALA A 35 9.36 20.86 39.35
N GLY A 36 9.93 22.01 39.74
CA GLY A 36 9.81 23.26 38.98
C GLY A 36 10.48 23.16 37.60
N ASP A 37 11.66 22.55 37.56
CA ASP A 37 12.43 22.33 36.34
C ASP A 37 11.75 21.35 35.36
N LEU A 38 11.09 20.32 35.91
CA LEU A 38 10.26 19.38 35.12
C LEU A 38 9.01 20.06 34.53
N ALA A 39 8.32 20.90 35.32
CA ALA A 39 7.15 21.64 34.82
C ALA A 39 7.54 22.64 33.73
N ASP A 40 8.69 23.31 33.85
CA ASP A 40 9.20 24.22 32.83
C ASP A 40 9.63 23.46 31.56
N SER A 41 10.25 22.29 31.69
CA SER A 41 10.56 21.41 30.56
C SER A 41 9.30 20.93 29.83
N GLN A 42 8.27 20.50 30.57
CA GLN A 42 6.98 20.11 30.02
C GLN A 42 6.29 21.28 29.30
N ARG A 43 6.42 22.51 29.83
CA ARG A 43 5.90 23.72 29.19
C ARG A 43 6.56 23.96 27.83
N GLN A 44 7.88 23.80 27.74
CA GLN A 44 8.60 23.91 26.46
C GLN A 44 8.15 22.86 25.45
N ILE A 45 7.85 21.62 25.88
CA ILE A 45 7.31 20.57 25.01
C ILE A 45 5.94 20.98 24.48
N ALA A 46 5.04 21.47 25.34
CA ALA A 46 3.72 21.94 24.94
C ALA A 46 3.79 23.09 23.91
N GLU A 47 4.71 24.05 24.10
CA GLU A 47 4.93 25.16 23.17
C GLU A 47 5.50 24.68 21.82
N LYS A 48 6.46 23.75 21.84
CA LYS A 48 7.00 23.14 20.61
C LYS A 48 5.93 22.38 19.84
N TYR A 49 5.05 21.68 20.54
CA TYR A 49 3.94 20.95 19.92
C TYR A 49 2.92 21.90 19.29
N GLU A 50 2.54 22.98 19.98
CA GLU A 50 1.66 24.00 19.41
C GLU A 50 2.27 24.63 18.13
N ARG A 51 3.58 24.86 18.13
CA ARG A 51 4.31 25.30 16.94
C ARG A 51 4.31 24.25 15.83
N LEU A 52 4.43 22.96 16.15
CA LEU A 52 4.34 21.87 15.17
C LEU A 52 2.99 21.87 14.46
N GLU A 53 1.87 21.95 15.20
CA GLU A 53 0.53 22.03 14.61
C GLU A 53 0.40 23.21 13.62
N GLN A 54 0.92 24.38 14.00
CA GLN A 54 0.91 25.56 13.13
C GLN A 54 1.76 25.37 11.87
N ILE A 55 2.92 24.72 11.99
CA ILE A 55 3.78 24.39 10.84
C ILE A 55 3.06 23.41 9.92
N LEU A 56 2.44 22.35 10.45
CA LEU A 56 1.70 21.37 9.63
C LEU A 56 0.55 22.04 8.86
N LEU A 57 -0.21 22.93 9.49
CA LEU A 57 -1.26 23.71 8.83
C LEU A 57 -0.69 24.60 7.71
N ARG A 58 0.34 25.39 8.02
CA ARG A 58 0.95 26.30 7.05
C ARG A 58 1.57 25.54 5.88
N MET A 59 2.24 24.42 6.18
CA MET A 59 2.76 23.51 5.15
C MET A 59 1.65 22.97 4.27
N SER A 60 0.51 22.59 4.85
CA SER A 60 -0.65 22.11 4.08
C SER A 60 -1.21 23.16 3.12
N GLU A 61 -1.18 24.44 3.48
CA GLU A 61 -1.63 25.53 2.61
C GLU A 61 -0.63 25.78 1.48
N LEU A 62 0.66 25.76 1.80
CA LEU A 62 1.74 25.97 0.82
C LEU A 62 1.86 24.81 -0.17
N THR A 63 1.66 23.57 0.29
CA THR A 63 1.73 22.38 -0.57
C THR A 63 0.44 22.09 -1.31
N ALA A 64 -0.71 22.70 -0.96
CA ALA A 64 -2.01 22.40 -1.57
C ALA A 64 -2.02 22.51 -3.10
N GLY A 65 -1.25 23.44 -3.68
CA GLY A 65 -1.17 23.60 -5.13
C GLY A 65 -0.24 22.61 -5.83
N ALA A 66 0.81 22.14 -5.16
CA ALA A 66 1.84 21.26 -5.73
C ALA A 66 1.58 19.78 -5.43
N ASP A 67 1.07 19.49 -4.24
CA ASP A 67 0.76 18.15 -3.74
C ASP A 67 -0.50 18.17 -2.87
N PRO A 68 -1.69 18.03 -3.48
CA PRO A 68 -2.96 18.03 -2.76
C PRO A 68 -3.09 16.87 -1.77
N ARG A 69 -2.44 15.72 -2.02
CA ARG A 69 -2.47 14.54 -1.14
C ARG A 69 -1.69 14.83 0.15
N ARG A 70 -0.50 15.42 0.02
CA ARG A 70 0.30 15.92 1.16
C ARG A 70 -0.46 16.94 1.99
N ALA A 71 -1.06 17.92 1.33
CA ALA A 71 -1.84 18.93 2.00
C ALA A 71 -3.02 18.33 2.78
N ALA A 72 -3.71 17.33 2.21
CA ALA A 72 -4.79 16.63 2.88
C ALA A 72 -4.30 15.82 4.10
N LEU A 73 -3.16 15.12 3.99
CA LEU A 73 -2.58 14.37 5.10
C LEU A 73 -2.15 15.29 6.25
N LEU A 74 -1.45 16.38 5.94
CA LEU A 74 -1.04 17.36 6.96
C LEU A 74 -2.26 17.97 7.67
N LYS A 75 -3.36 18.23 6.95
CA LYS A 75 -4.63 18.67 7.54
C LYS A 75 -5.26 17.57 8.41
N LYS A 76 -5.23 16.31 7.95
CA LYS A 76 -5.72 15.16 8.72
C LYS A 76 -4.94 14.98 10.02
N ALA A 77 -3.61 15.06 9.97
CA ALA A 77 -2.75 14.98 11.15
C ALA A 77 -3.08 16.08 12.17
N VAL A 78 -3.28 17.32 11.71
CA VAL A 78 -3.69 18.41 12.61
C VAL A 78 -5.10 18.19 13.17
N ALA A 79 -6.04 17.68 12.36
CA ALA A 79 -7.39 17.37 12.84
C ALA A 79 -7.39 16.26 13.90
N GLU A 80 -6.60 15.21 13.67
CA GLU A 80 -6.45 14.06 14.57
C GLU A 80 -5.76 14.44 15.89
N SER A 81 -4.71 15.26 15.81
CA SER A 81 -4.06 15.90 16.96
C SER A 81 -5.08 16.66 17.83
N LYS A 82 -5.95 17.46 17.21
CA LYS A 82 -7.01 18.20 17.91
C LYS A 82 -8.08 17.30 18.50
N GLN A 83 -8.48 16.25 17.78
CA GLN A 83 -9.49 15.30 18.24
C GLN A 83 -9.01 14.53 19.48
N ARG A 84 -7.74 14.13 19.49
CA ARG A 84 -7.07 13.49 20.65
C ARG A 84 -6.73 14.46 21.77
N MET A 85 -6.92 15.76 21.53
CA MET A 85 -6.69 16.83 22.50
C MET A 85 -5.24 16.87 23.02
N ILE A 86 -4.26 16.46 22.20
CA ILE A 86 -2.85 16.31 22.59
C ILE A 86 -2.28 17.62 23.15
N GLY A 87 -2.57 18.75 22.50
CA GLY A 87 -2.17 20.07 22.99
C GLY A 87 -2.78 20.44 24.36
N VAL A 88 -3.98 19.96 24.66
CA VAL A 88 -4.65 20.18 25.96
C VAL A 88 -4.09 19.24 27.02
N GLN A 89 -3.85 17.98 26.69
CA GLN A 89 -3.20 17.01 27.56
C GLN A 89 -1.79 17.51 27.96
N LEU A 90 -0.97 17.95 27.00
CA LEU A 90 0.36 18.53 27.25
C LEU A 90 0.32 19.73 28.20
N LYS A 91 -0.69 20.61 28.07
CA LYS A 91 -0.89 21.75 28.98
C LYS A 91 -1.32 21.30 30.37
N SER A 92 -2.20 20.31 30.47
CA SER A 92 -2.61 19.74 31.77
C SER A 92 -1.46 19.07 32.51
N LEU A 93 -0.51 18.46 31.80
CA LEU A 93 0.70 17.88 32.39
C LEU A 93 1.59 18.92 33.05
N VAL A 94 1.65 20.15 32.51
CA VAL A 94 2.36 21.26 33.16
C VAL A 94 1.77 21.57 34.53
N ASP A 95 0.43 21.62 34.63
CA ASP A 95 -0.27 21.89 35.89
C ASP A 95 -0.09 20.76 36.91
N LEU A 96 -0.12 19.50 36.46
CA LEU A 96 0.10 18.33 37.32
C LEU A 96 1.52 18.30 37.88
N LEU A 97 2.53 18.54 37.03
CA LEU A 97 3.93 18.62 37.45
C LEU A 97 4.20 19.81 38.37
N ALA A 98 3.59 20.98 38.11
CA ALA A 98 3.71 22.15 38.96
C ALA A 98 3.09 21.97 40.36
N LYS A 99 2.11 21.05 40.49
CA LYS A 99 1.46 20.69 41.76
C LYS A 99 2.08 19.46 42.44
N ASP A 100 3.22 18.98 41.96
CA ASP A 100 3.90 17.77 42.45
C ASP A 100 3.03 16.48 42.33
N GLN A 101 2.03 16.47 41.45
CA GLN A 101 1.14 15.32 41.22
C GLN A 101 1.78 14.35 40.20
N LEU A 102 2.83 13.65 40.63
CA LEU A 102 3.67 12.84 39.74
C LEU A 102 2.95 11.61 39.16
N SER A 103 2.13 10.89 39.93
CA SER A 103 1.46 9.68 39.42
C SER A 103 0.46 10.00 38.28
N PRO A 104 -0.45 10.97 38.41
CA PRO A 104 -1.31 11.39 37.29
C PRO A 104 -0.51 12.00 36.12
N ALA A 105 0.63 12.63 36.40
CA ALA A 105 1.49 13.16 35.34
C ALA A 105 2.14 12.03 34.52
N ILE A 106 2.56 10.93 35.15
CA ILE A 106 3.10 9.76 34.44
C ILE A 106 2.03 9.12 33.55
N GLU A 107 0.83 8.87 34.08
CA GLU A 107 -0.28 8.29 33.29
C GLU A 107 -0.66 9.18 32.10
N GLY A 108 -0.69 10.50 32.31
CA GLY A 108 -0.93 11.46 31.23
C GLY A 108 0.22 11.52 30.22
N GLN A 109 1.47 11.36 30.64
CA GLN A 109 2.64 11.29 29.75
C GLN A 109 2.61 10.03 28.89
N GLU A 110 2.24 8.87 29.43
CA GLU A 110 2.06 7.63 28.67
C GLU A 110 0.94 7.76 27.62
N SER A 111 -0.19 8.38 27.99
CA SER A 111 -1.29 8.64 27.05
C SER A 111 -0.86 9.58 25.91
N VAL A 112 -0.19 10.69 26.24
CA VAL A 112 0.30 11.64 25.23
C VAL A 112 1.34 11.00 24.33
N ASP A 113 2.23 10.18 24.87
CA ASP A 113 3.25 9.47 24.08
C ASP A 113 2.62 8.52 23.06
N ALA A 114 1.60 7.74 23.46
CA ALA A 114 0.85 6.89 22.55
C ALA A 114 0.17 7.69 21.44
N ASP A 115 -0.51 8.79 21.79
CA ASP A 115 -1.17 9.67 20.82
C ASP A 115 -0.17 10.34 19.85
N LEU A 116 1.05 10.67 20.32
CA LEU A 116 2.12 11.22 19.49
C LEU A 116 2.71 10.16 18.54
N HIS A 117 2.82 8.90 18.95
CA HIS A 117 3.26 7.81 18.09
C HIS A 117 2.27 7.59 16.93
N GLU A 118 0.97 7.53 17.22
CA GLU A 118 -0.05 7.37 16.18
C GLU A 118 -0.06 8.55 15.18
N LEU A 119 0.14 9.78 15.68
CA LEU A 119 0.27 10.96 14.83
C LEU A 119 1.53 10.93 13.95
N LEU A 120 2.64 10.42 14.49
CA LEU A 120 3.88 10.24 13.76
C LEU A 120 3.73 9.18 12.66
N GLU A 121 3.12 8.03 12.96
CA GLU A 121 2.83 6.99 11.98
C GLU A 121 2.00 7.54 10.82
N LEU A 122 0.94 8.28 11.13
CA LEU A 122 0.12 8.95 10.13
C LEU A 122 0.95 9.87 9.23
N LEU A 123 1.82 10.70 9.80
CA LEU A 123 2.68 11.61 9.02
C LEU A 123 3.72 10.86 8.17
N LEU A 124 4.16 9.69 8.62
CA LEU A 124 5.12 8.85 7.90
C LEU A 124 4.49 8.08 6.72
N THR A 125 3.16 7.87 6.73
CA THR A 125 2.46 7.15 5.64
C THR A 125 2.67 7.76 4.25
N GLU A 126 2.77 9.10 4.13
CA GLU A 126 2.98 9.76 2.82
C GLU A 126 4.33 9.47 2.19
N ASN A 127 5.38 9.49 3.01
CA ASN A 127 6.73 9.17 2.56
C ASN A 127 6.79 7.69 2.21
N ARG A 128 6.01 6.85 2.91
CA ARG A 128 6.04 5.41 2.67
C ARG A 128 5.46 5.04 1.30
N SER A 129 4.30 5.57 0.89
CA SER A 129 3.73 5.23 -0.43
C SER A 129 4.65 5.69 -1.59
N LYS A 130 5.19 6.91 -1.52
CA LYS A 130 6.17 7.41 -2.51
C LYS A 130 7.47 6.59 -2.51
N ARG A 131 7.94 6.19 -1.33
CA ARG A 131 9.12 5.33 -1.17
C ARG A 131 8.87 3.95 -1.79
N ILE A 132 7.74 3.32 -1.49
CA ILE A 132 7.32 2.03 -2.07
C ILE A 132 7.26 2.12 -3.60
N GLU A 133 6.64 3.17 -4.15
CA GLU A 133 6.56 3.35 -5.60
C GLU A 133 7.96 3.48 -6.23
N SER A 134 8.82 4.30 -5.63
CA SER A 134 10.20 4.49 -6.08
C SER A 134 11.03 3.20 -5.99
N GLU A 135 10.86 2.43 -4.91
CA GLU A 135 11.56 1.18 -4.64
C GLU A 135 11.13 0.08 -5.62
N LYS A 136 9.81 -0.05 -5.85
CA LYS A 136 9.27 -0.94 -6.89
C LYS A 136 9.82 -0.59 -8.27
N ALA A 137 9.94 0.70 -8.61
CA ALA A 137 10.49 1.12 -9.89
C ALA A 137 11.98 0.74 -10.03
N ARG A 138 12.79 0.97 -8.99
CA ARG A 138 14.20 0.56 -8.95
C ARG A 138 14.35 -0.96 -9.07
N ILE A 139 13.61 -1.75 -8.30
CA ILE A 139 13.69 -3.21 -8.35
C ILE A 139 13.28 -3.76 -9.72
N ARG A 140 12.24 -3.21 -10.36
CA ARG A 140 11.89 -3.57 -11.75
C ARG A 140 13.05 -3.29 -12.72
N GLN A 141 13.77 -2.19 -12.53
CA GLN A 141 14.94 -1.87 -13.33
C GLN A 141 16.08 -2.86 -13.08
N TYR A 142 16.33 -3.26 -11.82
CA TYR A 142 17.32 -4.29 -11.49
C TYR A 142 16.96 -5.63 -12.12
N LEU A 143 15.70 -6.05 -12.03
CA LEU A 143 15.20 -7.28 -12.66
C LEU A 143 15.37 -7.25 -14.18
N LYS A 144 15.12 -6.10 -14.84
CA LYS A 144 15.36 -5.96 -16.28
C LYS A 144 16.83 -6.16 -16.62
N GLN A 145 17.73 -5.46 -15.94
CA GLN A 145 19.19 -5.58 -16.14
C GLN A 145 19.68 -7.01 -15.84
N LEU A 146 19.18 -7.62 -14.77
CA LEU A 146 19.54 -8.98 -14.39
C LEU A 146 19.08 -10.02 -15.43
N ASN A 147 17.88 -9.88 -15.99
CA ASN A 147 17.41 -10.76 -17.07
C ASN A 147 18.31 -10.64 -18.32
N GLU A 148 18.75 -9.43 -18.67
CA GLU A 148 19.71 -9.24 -19.78
C GLU A 148 21.05 -9.92 -19.50
N ILE A 149 21.56 -9.84 -18.26
CA ILE A 149 22.79 -10.52 -17.82
C ILE A 149 22.62 -12.04 -17.91
N ILE A 150 21.52 -12.58 -17.40
CA ILE A 150 21.22 -14.02 -17.43
C ILE A 150 21.19 -14.56 -18.86
N ASN A 151 20.52 -13.86 -19.78
CA ASN A 151 20.42 -14.28 -21.17
C ASN A 151 21.80 -14.28 -21.85
N ARG A 152 22.59 -13.21 -21.66
CA ARG A 152 23.96 -13.15 -22.19
C ARG A 152 24.87 -14.23 -21.61
N GLN A 153 24.73 -14.54 -20.32
CA GLN A 153 25.52 -15.60 -19.68
C GLN A 153 25.17 -16.98 -20.25
N LYS A 154 23.88 -17.26 -20.51
CA LYS A 154 23.44 -18.50 -21.17
C LYS A 154 23.96 -18.60 -22.60
N ASP A 155 23.93 -17.51 -23.35
CA ASP A 155 24.45 -17.48 -24.72
C ASP A 155 25.97 -17.73 -24.75
N LEU A 156 26.71 -17.12 -23.82
CA LEU A 156 28.15 -17.37 -23.65
C LEU A 156 28.44 -18.82 -23.27
N GLN A 157 27.68 -19.38 -22.31
CA GLN A 157 27.82 -20.78 -21.93
C GLN A 157 27.58 -21.72 -23.12
N ALA A 158 26.52 -21.48 -23.89
CA ALA A 158 26.21 -22.28 -25.07
C ALA A 158 27.34 -22.24 -26.12
N ARG A 159 27.97 -21.07 -26.32
CA ARG A 159 29.12 -20.90 -27.23
C ARG A 159 30.38 -21.59 -26.69
N THR A 160 30.67 -21.46 -25.40
CA THR A 160 31.80 -22.14 -24.73
C THR A 160 31.67 -23.65 -24.87
N SER A 161 30.51 -24.22 -24.53
CA SER A 161 30.27 -25.67 -24.59
C SER A 161 30.14 -26.20 -26.02
N GLY A 162 29.53 -25.43 -26.92
CA GLY A 162 29.38 -25.77 -28.34
C GLY A 162 30.66 -25.58 -29.16
N GLY A 163 31.72 -25.06 -28.53
CA GLY A 163 33.02 -24.83 -29.14
C GLY A 163 33.06 -23.72 -30.19
N ALA A 164 32.06 -22.84 -30.20
CA ALA A 164 31.93 -21.75 -31.15
C ALA A 164 32.64 -20.47 -30.68
N GLY A 165 33.50 -19.91 -31.53
CA GLY A 165 34.27 -18.69 -31.24
C GLY A 165 35.69 -18.96 -30.74
N GLN A 166 36.48 -17.89 -30.62
CA GLN A 166 37.87 -17.95 -30.17
C GLN A 166 37.93 -17.72 -28.65
N ASP A 167 38.78 -18.48 -27.95
CA ASP A 167 38.81 -18.48 -26.47
C ASP A 167 39.09 -17.08 -25.89
N ARG A 168 39.95 -16.32 -26.56
CA ARG A 168 40.27 -14.94 -26.19
C ARG A 168 39.06 -13.99 -26.29
N SER A 169 38.21 -14.14 -27.31
CA SER A 169 37.01 -13.30 -27.44
C SER A 169 35.95 -13.68 -26.41
N LEU A 170 35.77 -14.99 -26.17
CA LEU A 170 34.85 -15.47 -25.14
C LEU A 170 35.26 -14.99 -23.74
N SER A 171 36.57 -15.01 -23.44
CA SER A 171 37.09 -14.49 -22.18
C SER A 171 36.82 -12.98 -22.01
N GLN A 172 37.04 -12.18 -23.06
CA GLN A 172 36.73 -10.74 -23.03
C GLN A 172 35.24 -10.47 -22.79
N GLU A 173 34.35 -11.15 -23.53
CA GLU A 173 32.91 -11.03 -23.34
C GLU A 173 32.48 -11.47 -21.93
N GLN A 174 33.10 -12.51 -21.38
CA GLN A 174 32.87 -12.98 -20.01
C GLN A 174 33.30 -11.94 -18.97
N GLY A 175 34.45 -11.29 -19.17
CA GLY A 175 34.94 -10.22 -18.31
C GLY A 175 34.04 -8.98 -18.32
N GLU A 176 33.57 -8.56 -19.49
CA GLU A 176 32.59 -7.47 -19.61
C GLU A 176 31.28 -7.80 -18.90
N LEU A 177 30.79 -9.03 -19.02
CA LEU A 177 29.56 -9.46 -18.35
C LEU A 177 29.74 -9.52 -16.82
N GLY A 178 30.92 -9.95 -16.35
CA GLY A 178 31.31 -9.83 -14.94
C GLY A 178 31.31 -8.38 -14.47
N GLY A 179 31.86 -7.46 -15.26
CA GLY A 179 31.83 -6.02 -14.99
C GLY A 179 30.41 -5.45 -14.87
N ARG A 180 29.49 -5.83 -15.79
CA ARG A 180 28.07 -5.44 -15.72
C ARG A 180 27.38 -5.99 -14.48
N THR A 181 27.66 -7.25 -14.12
CA THR A 181 27.13 -7.90 -12.92
C THR A 181 27.60 -7.18 -11.65
N GLY A 182 28.89 -6.84 -11.57
CA GLY A 182 29.43 -6.03 -10.48
C GLY A 182 28.84 -4.62 -10.43
N GLY A 183 28.62 -3.98 -11.58
CA GLY A 183 27.96 -2.68 -11.66
C GLY A 183 26.52 -2.71 -11.16
N LEU A 184 25.77 -3.79 -11.40
CA LEU A 184 24.44 -3.97 -10.83
C LEU A 184 24.49 -4.18 -9.30
N ALA A 185 25.44 -4.97 -8.80
CA ALA A 185 25.64 -5.16 -7.36
C ALA A 185 25.93 -3.84 -6.62
N GLU A 186 26.80 -2.98 -7.18
CA GLU A 186 27.10 -1.67 -6.60
C GLU A 186 25.91 -0.70 -6.68
N LYS A 187 25.09 -0.76 -7.72
CA LYS A 187 23.84 0.03 -7.79
C LYS A 187 22.87 -0.35 -6.68
N ILE A 188 22.67 -1.65 -6.46
CA ILE A 188 21.80 -2.14 -5.36
C ILE A 188 22.36 -1.69 -4.03
N ARG A 189 23.67 -1.83 -3.80
CA ARG A 189 24.33 -1.34 -2.59
C ARG A 189 24.07 0.15 -2.35
N ARG A 190 24.32 0.98 -3.36
CA ARG A 190 24.16 2.44 -3.23
C ARG A 190 22.72 2.86 -2.98
N ASN A 191 21.76 2.18 -3.60
CA ASN A 191 20.38 2.63 -3.57
C ASN A 191 19.56 2.00 -2.43
N GLU A 192 19.89 0.77 -2.03
CA GLU A 192 19.10 0.02 -1.04
C GLU A 192 19.80 -0.13 0.31
N GLU A 193 21.13 0.04 0.39
CA GLU A 193 21.89 -0.08 1.65
C GLU A 193 22.42 1.27 2.18
N ALA A 194 22.49 2.31 1.34
CA ALA A 194 23.05 3.61 1.76
C ALA A 194 22.11 4.47 2.62
N GLU A 195 20.85 4.06 2.82
CA GLU A 195 19.94 4.74 3.78
C GLU A 195 20.15 4.29 5.25
N ALA A 196 21.12 3.41 5.54
CA ALA A 196 21.37 2.88 6.89
C ALA A 196 22.43 3.65 7.72
N GLU A 197 22.99 4.76 7.23
CA GLU A 197 23.87 5.62 8.03
C GLU A 197 23.23 6.99 8.33
N PRO A 198 23.06 7.36 9.62
CA PRO A 198 22.65 8.71 9.97
C PRO A 198 23.88 9.63 9.91
N GLY A 199 23.87 10.56 8.95
CA GLY A 199 24.74 11.73 8.96
C GLY A 199 26.02 11.63 8.13
N GLY A 200 25.90 11.93 6.84
CA GLY A 200 27.01 12.35 6.00
C GLY A 200 26.48 13.32 4.96
N GLU A 201 26.71 14.62 5.16
CA GLU A 201 26.50 15.64 4.14
C GLU A 201 27.37 15.31 2.93
N ASP A 202 26.76 14.95 1.80
CA ASP A 202 27.34 15.13 0.46
C ASP A 202 26.20 15.30 -0.55
N ASP A 203 25.74 16.55 -0.62
CA ASP A 203 24.84 17.04 -1.66
C ASP A 203 25.69 17.36 -2.90
N GLU A 204 25.94 16.37 -3.76
CA GLU A 204 26.43 16.63 -5.13
C GLU A 204 25.51 15.92 -6.13
N PRO A 205 24.83 16.66 -7.04
CA PRO A 205 23.96 16.05 -8.05
C PRO A 205 24.81 15.25 -9.04
N PRO A 206 24.30 14.11 -9.57
CA PRO A 206 25.07 13.28 -10.48
C PRO A 206 25.36 14.04 -11.77
N LYS A 207 26.65 14.21 -12.07
CA LYS A 207 27.14 14.62 -13.39
C LYS A 207 26.69 13.59 -14.41
N THR A 208 25.85 14.02 -15.35
CA THR A 208 25.60 13.29 -16.60
C THR A 208 26.92 13.17 -17.35
N GLU A 209 27.45 11.95 -17.47
CA GLU A 209 28.51 11.67 -18.44
C GLU A 209 27.95 11.74 -19.87
N PRO A 210 28.68 12.34 -20.81
CA PRO A 210 28.22 12.52 -22.18
C PRO A 210 28.37 11.22 -22.98
N ASP A 211 27.31 10.91 -23.73
CA ASP A 211 27.32 9.92 -24.80
C ASP A 211 28.22 10.40 -25.94
N ASN A 212 29.43 9.83 -26.04
CA ASN A 212 30.29 9.96 -27.21
C ASN A 212 29.96 8.81 -28.16
N THR A 213 28.96 9.02 -29.01
CA THR A 213 28.84 8.30 -30.27
C THR A 213 29.64 9.08 -31.32
N ASP A 214 30.80 8.53 -31.69
CA ASP A 214 31.62 9.03 -32.79
C ASP A 214 30.81 9.06 -34.09
N GLY A 215 30.90 10.20 -34.78
CA GLY A 215 30.20 10.47 -36.01
C GLY A 215 30.81 9.76 -37.22
N GLU A 216 29.95 9.10 -37.99
CA GLU A 216 30.14 8.92 -39.42
C GLU A 216 29.20 9.89 -40.15
N GLN A 217 29.79 10.75 -40.99
CA GLN A 217 29.07 11.67 -41.86
C GLN A 217 28.34 10.91 -42.98
N PRO A 218 27.16 11.38 -43.42
CA PRO A 218 26.44 10.78 -44.53
C PRO A 218 26.94 11.31 -45.87
N GLU A 219 27.45 10.43 -46.72
CA GLU A 219 27.61 10.70 -48.16
C GLU A 219 26.26 10.69 -48.88
N GLY A 220 26.14 11.57 -49.86
CA GLY A 220 24.89 12.04 -50.44
C GLY A 220 24.13 11.06 -51.34
N LEU A 221 22.82 11.27 -51.35
CA LEU A 221 21.88 10.80 -52.37
C LEU A 221 22.06 11.60 -53.67
N PRO A 222 21.82 10.96 -54.83
CA PRO A 222 21.11 11.59 -55.92
C PRO A 222 19.65 11.10 -55.95
N GLN A 223 18.74 12.05 -56.02
CA GLN A 223 17.34 11.86 -56.41
C GLN A 223 17.26 11.51 -57.91
N ASP A 224 16.32 10.65 -58.31
CA ASP A 224 15.19 11.05 -59.14
C ASP A 224 14.27 9.89 -59.58
N ALA A 225 13.02 10.27 -59.86
CA ALA A 225 11.97 9.61 -60.65
C ALA A 225 10.96 8.65 -59.96
N ALA A 226 9.81 9.22 -59.59
CA ALA A 226 8.49 8.58 -59.73
C ALA A 226 8.08 8.54 -61.24
N PRO A 227 6.91 8.01 -61.69
CA PRO A 227 5.76 7.42 -60.98
C PRO A 227 5.10 6.18 -61.66
N GLY A 228 4.06 5.59 -61.03
CA GLY A 228 2.82 5.26 -61.75
C GLY A 228 2.34 3.79 -61.87
N ALA A 229 1.10 3.60 -61.39
CA ALA A 229 0.00 2.77 -61.94
C ALA A 229 0.00 1.22 -61.78
N ALA A 230 -0.98 0.69 -61.01
CA ALA A 230 -2.13 -0.10 -61.50
C ALA A 230 -2.65 -1.12 -60.45
N GLN A 231 -3.93 -1.01 -60.09
CA GLN A 231 -4.82 -2.08 -59.62
C GLN A 231 -5.44 -2.79 -60.86
N PRO A 232 -6.33 -3.82 -60.76
CA PRO A 232 -6.39 -5.05 -59.94
C PRO A 232 -6.78 -6.31 -60.79
N GLY A 233 -6.98 -7.48 -60.17
CA GLY A 233 -7.79 -8.61 -60.71
C GLY A 233 -7.01 -9.88 -61.08
N ASP A 234 -7.24 -11.02 -60.40
CA ASP A 234 -8.18 -12.12 -60.75
C ASP A 234 -7.40 -13.24 -61.47
N GLY A 235 -7.47 -14.55 -61.24
CA GLY A 235 -8.33 -15.48 -60.49
C GLY A 235 -7.91 -16.90 -60.98
N THR A 236 -8.66 -17.95 -60.61
CA THR A 236 -8.55 -19.40 -60.99
C THR A 236 -7.65 -20.24 -60.06
N GLY A 237 -8.10 -21.27 -59.34
CA GLY A 237 -8.87 -22.49 -59.69
C GLY A 237 -7.91 -23.69 -59.50
N GLU A 238 -8.16 -24.85 -58.87
CA GLU A 238 -9.34 -25.69 -58.61
C GLU A 238 -9.06 -26.73 -57.49
N LYS A 239 -10.13 -27.06 -56.73
CA LYS A 239 -10.65 -28.38 -56.26
C LYS A 239 -9.76 -29.49 -55.64
N SER A 240 -10.04 -29.77 -54.35
CA SER A 240 -10.55 -31.01 -53.66
C SER A 240 -10.72 -32.34 -54.45
N PRO A 241 -10.93 -33.55 -53.83
CA PRO A 241 -11.41 -33.87 -52.46
C PRO A 241 -10.73 -35.11 -51.76
N SER A 242 -10.99 -35.45 -50.49
CA SER A 242 -11.99 -36.47 -50.09
C SER A 242 -12.20 -36.59 -48.56
N GLN A 243 -13.40 -37.08 -48.22
CA GLN A 243 -14.07 -37.20 -46.90
C GLN A 243 -13.65 -38.35 -45.98
N GLY A 244 -14.10 -38.23 -44.71
CA GLY A 244 -14.50 -39.32 -43.79
C GLY A 244 -13.64 -39.36 -42.52
N GLY A 245 -14.12 -39.20 -41.27
CA GLY A 245 -15.44 -39.34 -40.66
C GLY A 245 -15.40 -40.44 -39.60
N SER A 246 -15.33 -40.11 -38.30
CA SER A 246 -16.07 -40.75 -37.20
C SER A 246 -15.52 -40.42 -35.80
N ALA A 247 -16.48 -40.24 -34.90
CA ALA A 247 -16.38 -39.97 -33.47
C ALA A 247 -15.80 -41.13 -32.63
N LYS A 248 -15.33 -40.81 -31.41
CA LYS A 248 -15.56 -41.60 -30.18
C LYS A 248 -15.17 -40.81 -28.92
N THR A 249 -16.13 -40.71 -28.00
CA THR A 249 -16.08 -40.28 -26.60
C THR A 249 -15.54 -41.41 -25.68
N PRO A 250 -15.26 -41.12 -24.39
CA PRO A 250 -14.33 -41.87 -23.54
C PRO A 250 -15.00 -43.05 -22.81
N ALA A 251 -14.20 -44.03 -22.39
CA ALA A 251 -14.67 -45.20 -21.64
C ALA A 251 -14.18 -45.17 -20.18
N GLU A 252 -15.15 -45.30 -19.28
CA GLU A 252 -15.05 -45.56 -17.85
C GLU A 252 -14.34 -46.89 -17.51
N SER A 253 -13.69 -46.91 -16.34
CA SER A 253 -13.21 -48.11 -15.66
C SER A 253 -14.12 -48.47 -14.49
N PRO A 254 -14.54 -49.73 -14.32
CA PRO A 254 -15.14 -50.20 -13.06
C PRO A 254 -14.37 -51.46 -12.50
N PRO A 255 -14.78 -52.10 -11.38
CA PRO A 255 -14.05 -52.07 -10.09
C PRO A 255 -13.64 -53.46 -9.58
N ARG A 256 -12.82 -53.56 -8.51
CA ARG A 256 -12.69 -54.79 -7.70
C ARG A 256 -12.41 -54.51 -6.20
N GLN A 257 -13.24 -55.08 -5.33
CA GLN A 257 -13.01 -55.38 -3.90
C GLN A 257 -12.66 -56.90 -3.75
N PRO A 258 -12.60 -57.50 -2.53
CA PRO A 258 -11.69 -57.33 -1.39
C PRO A 258 -10.97 -58.67 -1.04
N GLY A 259 -10.03 -58.68 -0.08
CA GLY A 259 -9.42 -59.94 0.40
C GLY A 259 -8.63 -59.82 1.72
N ASP A 260 -8.95 -60.74 2.65
CA ASP A 260 -8.58 -60.85 4.07
C ASP A 260 -7.13 -61.26 4.43
N GLY A 261 -6.57 -60.59 5.46
CA GLY A 261 -5.80 -61.10 6.63
C GLY A 261 -4.39 -61.74 6.49
N PRO A 262 -3.61 -61.95 7.58
CA PRO A 262 -3.72 -61.47 8.98
C PRO A 262 -2.43 -60.85 9.58
N ALA A 263 -2.54 -60.37 10.83
CA ALA A 263 -1.57 -59.62 11.65
C ALA A 263 -0.45 -60.45 12.33
N GLN A 264 0.68 -59.80 12.67
CA GLN A 264 1.51 -60.03 13.89
C GLN A 264 2.58 -58.91 14.11
N PRO A 265 3.19 -58.74 15.31
CA PRO A 265 3.13 -57.51 16.14
C PRO A 265 4.48 -56.73 16.28
N PRO A 266 4.53 -55.58 16.99
CA PRO A 266 5.66 -54.65 16.94
C PRO A 266 6.75 -55.00 17.97
N SER A 267 8.02 -54.81 17.59
CA SER A 267 9.18 -54.93 18.47
C SER A 267 9.85 -53.56 18.63
N THR A 268 9.84 -53.06 19.86
CA THR A 268 10.64 -51.95 20.36
C THR A 268 12.14 -52.30 20.34
N PRO A 269 13.02 -51.29 20.21
CA PRO A 269 14.35 -51.39 20.81
C PRO A 269 14.56 -50.31 21.89
N SER A 270 15.10 -50.78 23.00
CA SER A 270 15.56 -50.00 24.16
C SER A 270 17.01 -49.55 23.95
N SER A 271 17.26 -48.27 24.22
CA SER A 271 18.42 -47.67 24.94
C SER A 271 19.90 -48.03 24.60
N GLN A 272 20.57 -47.03 23.96
CA GLN A 272 21.90 -46.41 24.24
C GLN A 272 23.22 -47.18 23.95
N PRO A 273 24.38 -46.50 23.68
CA PRO A 273 24.72 -45.11 24.04
C PRO A 273 25.33 -44.21 22.93
N ARG A 274 25.39 -42.92 23.29
CA ARG A 274 25.94 -41.75 22.59
C ARG A 274 27.33 -41.95 21.97
N GLY A 275 27.46 -41.55 20.70
CA GLY A 275 28.70 -41.15 20.04
C GLY A 275 28.48 -39.79 19.39
N ASN A 276 29.31 -38.82 19.78
CA ASN A 276 29.18 -37.39 19.53
C ASN A 276 29.53 -37.03 18.07
N SER A 277 28.59 -36.48 17.31
CA SER A 277 28.86 -35.73 16.07
C SER A 277 27.83 -34.60 16.02
N GLY A 278 28.22 -33.45 16.53
CA GLY A 278 27.36 -32.27 16.60
C GLY A 278 27.02 -31.78 15.19
N GLN A 279 25.78 -32.06 14.76
CA GLN A 279 25.09 -31.20 13.80
C GLN A 279 24.41 -30.11 14.62
N GLN A 280 24.99 -28.92 14.59
CA GLN A 280 24.38 -27.72 15.15
C GLN A 280 23.17 -27.35 14.27
N PRO A 281 21.97 -27.12 14.83
CA PRO A 281 20.87 -26.50 14.11
C PRO A 281 21.35 -25.16 13.56
N GLY A 282 21.15 -24.91 12.27
CA GLY A 282 21.55 -23.65 11.65
C GLY A 282 20.99 -22.47 12.44
N ASP A 283 21.90 -21.61 12.91
CA ASP A 283 21.53 -20.35 13.53
C ASP A 283 20.62 -19.55 12.58
N PRO A 284 19.60 -18.84 13.10
CA PRO A 284 18.89 -17.84 12.32
C PRO A 284 19.91 -16.81 11.83
N PRO A 285 19.83 -16.32 10.58
CA PRO A 285 20.81 -15.39 10.05
C PRO A 285 20.86 -14.14 10.93
N GLN A 286 22.01 -13.92 11.57
CA GLN A 286 22.31 -12.66 12.26
C GLN A 286 22.29 -11.50 11.26
N PRO A 287 21.88 -10.29 11.67
CA PRO A 287 21.86 -9.10 10.82
C PRO A 287 23.29 -8.66 10.51
N GLY A 288 23.83 -9.22 9.42
CA GLY A 288 25.12 -8.90 8.82
C GLY A 288 24.92 -8.35 7.41
N ASN A 289 24.48 -7.09 7.36
CA ASN A 289 24.74 -6.04 6.36
C ASN A 289 24.90 -6.43 4.87
N GLY A 290 23.77 -6.59 4.19
CA GLY A 290 23.67 -6.45 2.73
C GLY A 290 22.31 -6.90 2.19
N HIS A 291 21.82 -6.24 1.14
CA HIS A 291 20.66 -6.68 0.37
C HIS A 291 20.94 -8.08 -0.18
N PRO A 292 20.05 -9.09 0.03
CA PRO A 292 20.35 -10.49 -0.29
C PRO A 292 20.76 -10.69 -1.75
N ALA A 293 20.03 -10.03 -2.67
CA ALA A 293 20.36 -10.10 -4.10
C ALA A 293 21.74 -9.54 -4.46
N ARG A 294 22.28 -8.59 -3.68
CA ARG A 294 23.65 -8.07 -3.90
C ARG A 294 24.68 -9.18 -3.67
N GLN A 295 24.55 -9.93 -2.59
CA GLN A 295 25.50 -10.99 -2.25
C GLN A 295 25.54 -12.04 -3.37
N ARG A 296 24.36 -12.44 -3.88
CA ARG A 296 24.23 -13.33 -5.04
C ARG A 296 24.90 -12.79 -6.31
N LEU A 297 24.77 -11.50 -6.59
CA LEU A 297 25.41 -10.86 -7.74
C LEU A 297 26.94 -10.81 -7.60
N GLU A 298 27.44 -10.57 -6.39
CA GLU A 298 28.89 -10.61 -6.12
C GLU A 298 29.46 -12.02 -6.29
N ASP A 299 28.75 -13.05 -5.83
CA ASP A 299 29.13 -14.44 -6.04
C ASP A 299 29.10 -14.81 -7.52
N ALA A 300 28.05 -14.41 -8.25
CA ALA A 300 27.96 -14.58 -9.70
C ALA A 300 29.14 -13.90 -10.40
N ARG A 301 29.51 -12.68 -10.00
CA ARG A 301 30.66 -11.96 -10.55
C ARG A 301 31.98 -12.73 -10.36
N ARG A 302 32.21 -13.29 -9.17
CA ARG A 302 33.43 -14.09 -8.90
C ARG A 302 33.50 -15.32 -9.81
N ARG A 303 32.39 -16.04 -9.97
CA ARG A 303 32.27 -17.17 -10.89
C ARG A 303 32.52 -16.78 -12.34
N MET A 304 32.00 -15.63 -12.76
CA MET A 304 32.27 -15.10 -14.10
C MET A 304 33.75 -14.74 -14.31
N GLU A 305 34.43 -14.18 -13.30
CA GLU A 305 35.86 -13.88 -13.37
C GLU A 305 36.71 -15.16 -13.50
N GLU A 306 36.36 -16.20 -12.75
CA GLU A 306 37.00 -17.52 -12.84
C GLU A 306 36.75 -18.19 -14.19
N ALA A 307 35.54 -18.10 -14.73
CA ALA A 307 35.22 -18.53 -16.09
C ALA A 307 36.10 -17.81 -17.13
N GLY A 308 36.26 -16.49 -16.99
CA GLY A 308 37.11 -15.69 -17.87
C GLY A 308 38.56 -16.16 -17.88
N LYS A 309 39.14 -16.42 -16.69
CA LYS A 309 40.51 -16.96 -16.53
C LYS A 309 40.68 -18.34 -17.16
N ARG A 310 39.70 -19.23 -16.99
CA ARG A 310 39.72 -20.56 -17.62
C ARG A 310 39.65 -20.47 -19.15
N LEU A 311 38.86 -19.54 -19.69
CA LEU A 311 38.82 -19.26 -21.13
C LEU A 311 40.17 -18.75 -21.64
N GLU A 312 40.89 -17.89 -20.91
CA GLU A 312 42.25 -17.46 -21.32
C GLU A 312 43.24 -18.64 -21.40
N GLN A 313 43.03 -19.65 -20.57
CA GLN A 313 43.83 -20.88 -20.51
C GLN A 313 43.34 -21.96 -21.49
N ALA A 314 42.34 -21.65 -22.33
CA ALA A 314 41.67 -22.58 -23.25
C ALA A 314 40.97 -23.78 -22.56
N GLU A 315 40.62 -23.65 -21.27
CA GLU A 315 39.92 -24.65 -20.48
C GLU A 315 38.39 -24.52 -20.59
N ARG A 316 37.84 -24.84 -21.77
CA ARG A 316 36.40 -24.64 -22.07
C ARG A 316 35.44 -25.38 -21.14
N GLU A 317 35.74 -26.63 -20.80
CA GLU A 317 34.88 -27.45 -19.92
C GLU A 317 34.83 -26.87 -18.50
N GLY A 318 35.99 -26.47 -17.96
CA GLY A 318 36.08 -25.80 -16.68
C GLY A 318 35.38 -24.43 -16.70
N ALA A 319 35.52 -23.65 -17.77
CA ALA A 319 34.81 -22.38 -17.92
C ALA A 319 33.29 -22.58 -17.95
N ALA A 320 32.79 -23.57 -18.69
CA ALA A 320 31.36 -23.88 -18.76
C ALA A 320 30.76 -24.23 -17.38
N GLY A 321 31.52 -24.91 -16.52
CA GLY A 321 31.13 -25.20 -15.13
C GLY A 321 30.96 -23.93 -14.30
N GLU A 322 31.94 -23.03 -14.31
CA GLU A 322 31.84 -21.74 -13.60
C GLU A 322 30.71 -20.86 -14.17
N GLN A 323 30.51 -20.91 -15.50
CA GLN A 323 29.40 -20.21 -16.16
C GLN A 323 28.03 -20.73 -15.69
N GLU A 324 27.89 -22.04 -15.47
CA GLU A 324 26.66 -22.63 -14.92
C GLU A 324 26.40 -22.17 -13.49
N GLU A 325 27.43 -22.17 -12.64
CA GLU A 325 27.32 -21.70 -11.27
C GLU A 325 26.97 -20.21 -11.21
N ALA A 326 27.54 -19.38 -12.09
CA ALA A 326 27.16 -17.98 -12.24
C ALA A 326 25.67 -17.85 -12.59
N ILE A 327 25.14 -18.63 -13.53
CA ILE A 327 23.71 -18.62 -13.88
C ILE A 327 22.84 -18.97 -12.68
N ARG A 328 23.22 -19.98 -11.88
CA ARG A 328 22.49 -20.35 -10.67
C ARG A 328 22.42 -19.20 -9.67
N GLN A 329 23.53 -18.51 -9.42
CA GLN A 329 23.57 -17.35 -8.52
C GLN A 329 22.72 -16.19 -9.04
N LEU A 330 22.78 -15.88 -10.35
CA LEU A 330 21.93 -14.84 -10.96
C LEU A 330 20.43 -15.18 -10.86
N GLN A 331 20.05 -16.45 -11.02
CA GLN A 331 18.67 -16.90 -10.85
C GLN A 331 18.18 -16.76 -9.41
N GLN A 332 19.04 -17.04 -8.43
CA GLN A 332 18.74 -16.81 -7.02
C GLN A 332 18.58 -15.31 -6.73
N ALA A 333 19.48 -14.46 -7.23
CA ALA A 333 19.35 -13.00 -7.12
C ALA A 333 18.04 -12.49 -7.71
N LYS A 334 17.62 -13.07 -8.83
CA LYS A 334 16.34 -12.74 -9.49
C LYS A 334 15.16 -13.13 -8.60
N ALA A 335 15.15 -14.33 -8.05
CA ALA A 335 14.09 -14.77 -7.14
C ALA A 335 13.98 -13.86 -5.92
N GLU A 336 15.12 -13.50 -5.31
CA GLU A 336 15.16 -12.59 -4.16
C GLU A 336 14.62 -11.19 -4.50
N LEU A 337 14.96 -10.62 -5.67
CA LEU A 337 14.40 -9.35 -6.13
C LEU A 337 12.90 -9.44 -6.46
N GLU A 338 12.44 -10.56 -7.01
CA GLU A 338 11.02 -10.82 -7.27
C GLU A 338 10.22 -10.93 -5.96
N ASP A 339 10.80 -11.54 -4.92
CA ASP A 339 10.21 -11.64 -3.59
C ASP A 339 10.09 -10.27 -2.91
N ILE A 340 11.14 -9.44 -2.96
CA ILE A 340 11.07 -8.07 -2.42
C ILE A 340 10.02 -7.25 -3.19
N LEU A 341 9.98 -7.37 -4.52
CA LEU A 341 8.96 -6.70 -5.33
C LEU A 341 7.54 -7.14 -4.99
N ARG A 342 7.36 -8.41 -4.59
CA ARG A 342 6.07 -8.97 -4.12
C ARG A 342 5.69 -8.34 -2.79
N GLN A 343 6.59 -8.33 -1.82
CA GLN A 343 6.38 -7.73 -0.49
C GLN A 343 5.99 -6.25 -0.59
N LEU A 344 6.68 -5.47 -1.43
CA LEU A 344 6.35 -4.06 -1.64
C LEU A 344 4.98 -3.84 -2.30
N ARG A 345 4.51 -4.78 -3.13
CA ARG A 345 3.15 -4.73 -3.68
C ARG A 345 2.11 -5.07 -2.62
N GLU A 346 2.38 -6.07 -1.80
CA GLU A 346 1.49 -6.44 -0.68
C GLU A 346 1.32 -5.28 0.30
N GLU A 347 2.43 -4.59 0.64
CA GLU A 347 2.37 -3.40 1.50
C GLU A 347 1.63 -2.21 0.86
N GLU A 348 1.78 -1.99 -0.45
CA GLU A 348 1.01 -0.99 -1.18
C GLU A 348 -0.51 -1.29 -1.14
N ILE A 349 -0.88 -2.57 -1.30
CA ILE A 349 -2.27 -3.02 -1.20
C ILE A 349 -2.79 -2.79 0.22
N GLU A 350 -2.04 -3.15 1.26
CA GLU A 350 -2.40 -2.93 2.67
C GLU A 350 -2.66 -1.44 2.95
N GLN A 351 -1.77 -0.55 2.50
CA GLN A 351 -1.95 0.90 2.64
C GLN A 351 -3.18 1.42 1.91
N MET A 352 -3.43 0.90 0.71
CA MET A 352 -4.62 1.27 -0.05
C MET A 352 -5.89 0.80 0.64
N LEU A 353 -5.91 -0.42 1.19
CA LEU A 353 -7.05 -0.96 1.93
C LEU A 353 -7.38 -0.12 3.16
N VAL A 354 -6.38 0.26 3.95
CA VAL A 354 -6.56 1.15 5.11
C VAL A 354 -7.10 2.52 4.68
N ALA A 355 -6.57 3.08 3.59
CA ALA A 355 -7.07 4.34 3.05
C ALA A 355 -8.52 4.24 2.54
N LEU A 356 -8.88 3.11 1.94
CA LEU A 356 -10.24 2.82 1.49
C LEU A 356 -11.19 2.66 2.68
N GLU A 357 -10.80 1.93 3.73
CA GLU A 357 -11.61 1.76 4.94
C GLU A 357 -11.93 3.13 5.55
N ALA A 358 -10.92 3.97 5.76
CA ALA A 358 -11.09 5.29 6.37
C ALA A 358 -12.11 6.16 5.59
N ARG A 359 -12.06 6.13 4.26
CA ARG A 359 -12.99 6.88 3.40
C ARG A 359 -14.40 6.30 3.43
N LEU A 360 -14.54 4.98 3.39
CA LEU A 360 -15.85 4.30 3.44
C LEU A 360 -16.53 4.50 4.79
N VAL A 361 -15.78 4.41 5.90
CA VAL A 361 -16.27 4.69 7.25
C VAL A 361 -16.70 6.15 7.39
N GLN A 362 -15.93 7.10 6.83
CA GLN A 362 -16.32 8.51 6.82
C GLN A 362 -17.62 8.74 6.02
N MET A 363 -17.75 8.17 4.82
CA MET A 363 -18.97 8.26 4.03
C MET A 363 -20.16 7.64 4.77
N LEU A 364 -19.98 6.48 5.41
CA LEU A 364 -21.03 5.81 6.19
C LEU A 364 -21.49 6.68 7.37
N HIS A 365 -20.56 7.31 8.09
CA HIS A 365 -20.89 8.22 9.18
C HIS A 365 -21.72 9.40 8.70
N LEU A 366 -21.28 10.08 7.62
CA LEU A 366 -22.00 11.21 7.04
C LEU A 366 -23.38 10.79 6.51
N GLN A 367 -23.49 9.63 5.87
CA GLN A 367 -24.76 9.12 5.35
C GLN A 367 -25.77 8.87 6.47
N ARG A 368 -25.33 8.31 7.60
CA ARG A 368 -26.18 8.11 8.78
C ARG A 368 -26.68 9.44 9.35
N GLU A 369 -25.83 10.47 9.42
CA GLU A 369 -26.28 11.81 9.83
C GLU A 369 -27.33 12.40 8.89
N VAL A 370 -27.14 12.26 7.57
CA VAL A 370 -28.12 12.73 6.58
C VAL A 370 -29.43 12.00 6.76
N HIS A 371 -29.39 10.67 6.86
CA HIS A 371 -30.57 9.83 7.05
C HIS A 371 -31.36 10.17 8.33
N GLU A 372 -30.67 10.34 9.46
CA GLU A 372 -31.30 10.77 10.71
C GLU A 372 -31.92 12.18 10.61
N GLY A 373 -31.29 13.08 9.84
CA GLY A 373 -31.86 14.38 9.48
C GLY A 373 -33.13 14.26 8.65
N THR A 374 -33.08 13.46 7.58
CA THR A 374 -34.22 13.23 6.67
C THR A 374 -35.39 12.59 7.41
N GLN A 375 -35.15 11.61 8.29
CA GLN A 375 -36.21 11.00 9.11
C GLN A 375 -36.90 12.01 10.03
N ARG A 376 -36.15 12.94 10.63
CA ARG A 376 -36.72 13.98 11.49
C ARG A 376 -37.59 14.93 10.69
N LEU A 377 -37.13 15.33 9.51
CA LEU A 377 -37.90 16.17 8.59
C LEU A 377 -39.18 15.49 8.11
N ASP A 378 -39.11 14.23 7.68
CA ASP A 378 -40.27 13.46 7.23
C ASP A 378 -41.36 13.42 8.31
N LYS A 379 -41.00 13.04 9.54
CA LYS A 379 -41.93 13.02 10.69
C LYS A 379 -42.53 14.40 10.96
N ALA A 380 -41.72 15.45 10.88
CA ALA A 380 -42.15 16.83 11.14
C ALA A 380 -42.97 17.45 10.00
N SER A 381 -42.94 16.87 8.80
CA SER A 381 -43.62 17.37 7.59
C SER A 381 -45.06 16.86 7.39
N SER A 382 -45.59 16.11 8.36
CA SER A 382 -46.93 15.49 8.34
C SER A 382 -48.11 16.45 8.05
N GLY A 383 -47.90 17.77 8.19
CA GLY A 383 -48.89 18.83 7.91
C GLY A 383 -48.49 19.81 6.80
N GLY A 384 -47.45 19.50 6.02
CA GLY A 384 -46.79 20.42 5.09
C GLY A 384 -45.43 20.90 5.62
N LEU A 385 -44.55 21.30 4.70
CA LEU A 385 -43.21 21.78 5.03
C LEU A 385 -43.24 23.28 5.37
N SER A 386 -42.62 23.66 6.48
CA SER A 386 -42.32 25.06 6.80
C SER A 386 -41.11 25.55 6.00
N HIS A 387 -40.97 26.87 5.84
CA HIS A 387 -39.80 27.45 5.19
C HIS A 387 -38.48 27.07 5.88
N GLU A 388 -38.50 26.91 7.20
CA GLU A 388 -37.33 26.46 7.98
C GLU A 388 -36.96 25.00 7.66
N GLN A 389 -37.97 24.13 7.47
CA GLN A 389 -37.78 22.74 7.08
C GLN A 389 -37.28 22.61 5.63
N GLU A 390 -37.73 23.48 4.72
CA GLU A 390 -37.19 23.56 3.35
C GLU A 390 -35.70 23.93 3.34
N ILE A 391 -35.29 24.88 4.20
CA ILE A 391 -33.88 25.26 4.36
C ILE A 391 -33.06 24.09 4.93
N GLU A 392 -33.61 23.36 5.92
CA GLU A 392 -32.96 22.18 6.49
C GLU A 392 -32.79 21.06 5.44
N ALA A 393 -33.81 20.79 4.62
CA ALA A 393 -33.71 19.84 3.51
C ALA A 393 -32.62 20.25 2.50
N GLY A 394 -32.50 21.55 2.20
CA GLY A 394 -31.42 22.07 1.36
C GLY A 394 -30.02 21.90 1.98
N ARG A 395 -29.89 21.99 3.32
CA ARG A 395 -28.63 21.70 4.02
C ARG A 395 -28.27 20.22 3.97
N LEU A 396 -29.24 19.33 4.17
CA LEU A 396 -29.03 17.89 4.05
C LEU A 396 -28.64 17.50 2.61
N SER A 397 -29.27 18.12 1.60
CA SER A 397 -28.87 17.96 0.19
C SER A 397 -27.40 18.35 -0.06
N SER A 398 -26.94 19.45 0.54
CA SER A 398 -25.55 19.90 0.42
C SER A 398 -24.59 18.91 1.08
N ARG A 399 -24.94 18.37 2.26
CA ARG A 399 -24.17 17.32 2.93
C ARG A 399 -24.10 16.04 2.09
N GLU A 400 -25.23 15.61 1.51
CA GLU A 400 -25.25 14.43 0.62
C GLU A 400 -24.33 14.62 -0.60
N ALA A 401 -24.28 15.83 -1.15
CA ALA A 401 -23.37 16.16 -2.25
C ALA A 401 -21.87 16.09 -1.85
N GLU A 402 -21.53 16.34 -0.59
CA GLU A 402 -20.17 16.12 -0.08
C GLU A 402 -19.81 14.62 -0.07
N ILE A 403 -20.77 13.76 0.29
CA ILE A 403 -20.59 12.29 0.25
C ILE A 403 -20.40 11.82 -1.20
N VAL A 404 -21.17 12.35 -2.15
CA VAL A 404 -20.98 12.07 -3.59
C VAL A 404 -19.56 12.41 -4.04
N ALA A 405 -19.03 13.57 -3.62
CA ALA A 405 -17.68 13.97 -3.98
C ALA A 405 -16.61 13.04 -3.39
N GLU A 406 -16.81 12.53 -2.18
CA GLU A 406 -15.91 11.54 -1.57
C GLU A 406 -15.98 10.18 -2.26
N ALA A 407 -17.18 9.75 -2.68
CA ALA A 407 -17.36 8.54 -3.47
C ALA A 407 -16.68 8.64 -4.84
N ASP A 408 -16.77 9.80 -5.52
CA ASP A 408 -16.05 10.04 -6.79
C ASP A 408 -14.52 9.98 -6.61
N LYS A 409 -13.97 10.55 -5.52
CA LYS A 409 -12.53 10.42 -5.21
C LYS A 409 -12.12 8.99 -4.90
N THR A 410 -12.99 8.22 -4.24
CA THR A 410 -12.73 6.83 -3.89
C THR A 410 -12.78 5.92 -5.12
N LEU A 411 -13.71 6.16 -6.04
CA LEU A 411 -13.76 5.48 -7.34
C LEU A 411 -12.52 5.75 -8.19
N LEU A 412 -11.89 6.93 -8.09
CA LEU A 412 -10.63 7.19 -8.78
C LEU A 412 -9.49 6.31 -8.27
N LEU A 413 -9.39 6.11 -6.95
CA LEU A 413 -8.40 5.20 -6.37
C LEU A 413 -8.62 3.75 -6.85
N LEU A 414 -9.87 3.30 -6.86
CA LEU A 414 -10.22 1.94 -7.27
C LEU A 414 -10.02 1.67 -8.77
N ARG A 415 -9.97 2.71 -9.62
CA ARG A 415 -9.69 2.55 -11.06
C ARG A 415 -8.21 2.39 -11.37
N GLU A 416 -7.34 2.84 -10.47
CA GLU A 416 -5.88 2.67 -10.60
C GLU A 416 -5.49 1.21 -10.33
N ASP A 417 -6.35 0.43 -9.66
CA ASP A 417 -6.22 -1.01 -9.44
C ASP A 417 -7.21 -1.81 -10.31
N ALA A 418 -6.70 -2.52 -11.31
CA ALA A 418 -7.53 -3.28 -12.23
C ALA A 418 -8.09 -4.60 -11.64
N THR A 419 -7.76 -4.95 -10.39
CA THR A 419 -8.02 -6.31 -9.85
C THR A 419 -9.44 -6.51 -9.29
N ALA A 420 -10.14 -5.45 -8.89
CA ALA A 420 -11.49 -5.51 -8.32
C ALA A 420 -12.56 -5.10 -9.36
N VAL A 421 -13.70 -5.81 -9.39
CA VAL A 421 -14.70 -5.64 -10.47
C VAL A 421 -16.08 -5.27 -9.93
N ALA A 422 -16.56 -6.00 -8.92
CA ALA A 422 -17.82 -5.75 -8.25
C ALA A 422 -17.72 -4.63 -7.23
N PHE A 423 -16.57 -4.45 -6.58
CA PHE A 423 -16.38 -3.39 -5.60
C PHE A 423 -16.52 -1.98 -6.20
N PRO A 424 -15.85 -1.63 -7.33
CA PRO A 424 -16.02 -0.33 -7.97
C PRO A 424 -17.44 -0.11 -8.51
N GLU A 425 -18.09 -1.17 -9.02
CA GLU A 425 -19.49 -1.09 -9.48
C GLU A 425 -20.44 -0.82 -8.31
N ALA A 426 -20.25 -1.49 -7.17
CA ALA A 426 -21.08 -1.28 -5.99
C ALA A 426 -20.99 0.15 -5.45
N LEU A 427 -19.77 0.71 -5.39
CA LEU A 427 -19.57 2.10 -5.01
C LEU A 427 -20.15 3.07 -6.05
N ALA A 428 -20.07 2.75 -7.35
CA ALA A 428 -20.66 3.57 -8.40
C ALA A 428 -22.18 3.62 -8.30
N GLN A 429 -22.84 2.49 -8.01
CA GLN A 429 -24.29 2.46 -7.78
C GLN A 429 -24.69 3.24 -6.53
N ALA A 430 -23.96 3.07 -5.41
CA ALA A 430 -24.20 3.83 -4.19
C ALA A 430 -24.07 5.34 -4.41
N ARG A 431 -23.04 5.78 -5.14
CA ARG A 431 -22.86 7.19 -5.51
C ARG A 431 -24.02 7.72 -6.37
N ASP A 432 -24.49 6.94 -7.34
CA ASP A 432 -25.60 7.36 -8.19
C ASP A 432 -26.91 7.47 -7.38
N ASP A 433 -27.08 6.63 -6.35
CA ASP A 433 -28.16 6.76 -5.36
C ASP A 433 -27.99 8.02 -4.49
N MET A 434 -26.79 8.31 -3.98
CA MET A 434 -26.51 9.55 -3.22
C MET A 434 -26.83 10.80 -4.05
N ARG A 435 -26.52 10.81 -5.36
CA ARG A 435 -26.91 11.90 -6.26
C ARG A 435 -28.43 12.05 -6.38
N GLN A 436 -29.15 10.93 -6.38
CA GLN A 436 -30.62 10.95 -6.39
C GLN A 436 -31.17 11.50 -5.07
N VAL A 437 -30.63 11.08 -3.93
CA VAL A 437 -30.99 11.60 -2.60
C VAL A 437 -30.72 13.11 -2.53
N ALA A 438 -29.54 13.57 -2.94
CA ALA A 438 -29.20 14.98 -2.96
C ALA A 438 -30.20 15.81 -3.78
N GLY A 439 -30.59 15.33 -4.97
CA GLY A 439 -31.59 16.00 -5.81
C GLY A 439 -33.00 16.00 -5.20
N ARG A 440 -33.39 14.93 -4.51
CA ARG A 440 -34.69 14.84 -3.82
C ARG A 440 -34.75 15.78 -2.61
N LEU A 441 -33.70 15.80 -1.79
CA LEU A 441 -33.60 16.70 -0.64
C LEU A 441 -33.55 18.18 -1.07
N ALA A 442 -32.91 18.50 -2.20
CA ALA A 442 -32.93 19.85 -2.78
C ALA A 442 -34.36 20.30 -3.17
N ALA A 443 -35.20 19.34 -3.57
CA ALA A 443 -36.61 19.56 -3.85
C ALA A 443 -37.52 19.38 -2.61
N ALA A 444 -36.92 19.33 -1.41
CA ALA A 444 -37.59 19.09 -0.13
C ALA A 444 -38.46 17.81 -0.10
N LYS A 445 -38.10 16.79 -0.88
CA LYS A 445 -38.76 15.48 -0.88
C LYS A 445 -38.10 14.57 0.15
N THR A 446 -38.70 14.48 1.33
CA THR A 446 -38.22 13.63 2.45
C THR A 446 -39.03 12.35 2.64
N ASP A 447 -39.89 12.03 1.67
CA ASP A 447 -40.82 10.89 1.71
C ASP A 447 -40.13 9.51 1.86
N PRO A 448 -40.89 8.42 2.10
CA PRO A 448 -40.32 7.08 2.27
C PRO A 448 -39.44 6.58 1.12
N ILE A 449 -39.56 7.15 -0.09
CA ILE A 449 -38.66 6.81 -1.21
C ILE A 449 -37.26 7.35 -0.92
N THR A 450 -37.15 8.60 -0.44
CA THR A 450 -35.85 9.19 -0.06
C THR A 450 -35.19 8.41 1.07
N LEU A 451 -35.94 8.12 2.15
CA LEU A 451 -35.43 7.33 3.28
C LEU A 451 -34.97 5.93 2.87
N SER A 452 -35.74 5.27 1.99
CA SER A 452 -35.38 3.95 1.47
C SER A 452 -34.10 3.96 0.63
N LEU A 453 -33.82 5.05 -0.10
CA LEU A 453 -32.57 5.19 -0.85
C LEU A 453 -31.38 5.36 0.09
N GLU A 454 -31.54 6.20 1.12
CA GLU A 454 -30.51 6.41 2.15
C GLU A 454 -30.20 5.10 2.90
N GLU A 455 -31.21 4.31 3.27
CA GLU A 455 -31.03 3.00 3.90
C GLU A 455 -30.26 2.01 3.00
N GLU A 456 -30.56 2.00 1.69
CA GLU A 456 -29.82 1.18 0.73
C GLU A 456 -28.37 1.62 0.55
N ILE A 457 -28.09 2.94 0.60
CA ILE A 457 -26.74 3.49 0.56
C ILE A 457 -25.97 3.10 1.83
N ILE A 458 -26.60 3.21 3.01
CA ILE A 458 -26.02 2.80 4.29
C ILE A 458 -25.63 1.32 4.24
N ALA A 459 -26.55 0.44 3.85
CA ALA A 459 -26.27 -0.99 3.73
C ALA A 459 -25.14 -1.28 2.72
N ALA A 460 -25.09 -0.56 1.60
CA ALA A 460 -24.00 -0.70 0.63
C ALA A 460 -22.64 -0.31 1.21
N LEU A 461 -22.58 0.80 1.96
CA LEU A 461 -21.36 1.27 2.60
C LEU A 461 -20.91 0.31 3.72
N GLU A 462 -21.84 -0.25 4.49
CA GLU A 462 -21.58 -1.29 5.49
C GLU A 462 -20.97 -2.55 4.87
N ASP A 463 -21.62 -3.10 3.83
CA ASP A 463 -21.11 -4.27 3.09
C ASP A 463 -19.69 -4.03 2.55
N MET A 464 -19.42 -2.82 2.05
CA MET A 464 -18.10 -2.43 1.54
C MET A 464 -17.06 -2.27 2.65
N VAL A 465 -17.41 -1.68 3.80
CA VAL A 465 -16.53 -1.57 4.97
C VAL A 465 -16.15 -2.96 5.47
N ASP A 466 -17.12 -3.87 5.60
CA ASP A 466 -16.88 -5.23 6.08
C ASP A 466 -15.99 -6.01 5.10
N ALA A 467 -16.22 -5.86 3.79
CA ALA A 467 -15.36 -6.47 2.77
C ALA A 467 -13.92 -5.95 2.82
N VAL A 468 -13.72 -4.65 3.02
CA VAL A 468 -12.37 -4.05 3.12
C VAL A 468 -11.68 -4.47 4.41
N ARG A 469 -12.38 -4.49 5.56
CA ARG A 469 -11.82 -4.96 6.83
C ARG A 469 -11.33 -6.40 6.74
N LYS A 470 -12.14 -7.29 6.16
CA LYS A 470 -11.72 -8.66 5.91
C LYS A 470 -10.49 -8.72 5.00
N ALA A 471 -10.42 -7.88 3.97
CA ALA A 471 -9.24 -7.81 3.10
C ALA A 471 -7.97 -7.31 3.84
N ILE A 472 -8.12 -6.38 4.79
CA ILE A 472 -7.02 -5.94 5.68
C ILE A 472 -6.55 -7.11 6.54
N GLU A 473 -7.47 -7.80 7.23
CA GLU A 473 -7.16 -8.97 8.07
C GLU A 473 -6.45 -10.08 7.26
N ASP A 474 -6.93 -10.38 6.05
CA ASP A 474 -6.32 -11.36 5.15
C ASP A 474 -4.90 -10.93 4.71
N ALA A 475 -4.69 -9.62 4.48
CA ALA A 475 -3.38 -9.08 4.10
C ALA A 475 -2.38 -9.17 5.28
N GLU A 476 -2.80 -8.84 6.49
CA GLU A 476 -2.00 -8.98 7.71
C GLU A 476 -1.62 -10.44 7.99
N GLN A 477 -2.57 -11.37 7.82
CA GLN A 477 -2.30 -12.80 7.96
C GLN A 477 -1.24 -13.27 6.97
N ARG A 478 -1.37 -12.91 5.68
CA ARG A 478 -0.36 -13.25 4.65
C ARG A 478 1.02 -12.66 4.96
N ARG A 479 1.07 -11.44 5.49
CA ARG A 479 2.31 -10.80 5.93
C ARG A 479 2.97 -11.57 7.09
N SER A 480 2.17 -12.08 8.02
CA SER A 480 2.67 -12.90 9.12
C SER A 480 3.16 -14.29 8.67
N GLU A 481 2.47 -14.91 7.70
CA GLU A 481 2.84 -16.22 7.15
C GLU A 481 4.10 -16.14 6.28
N SER A 482 4.24 -15.08 5.47
CA SER A 482 5.42 -14.86 4.62
C SER A 482 6.70 -14.58 5.41
N ALA A 483 6.59 -14.11 6.67
CA ALA A 483 7.71 -14.00 7.59
C ALA A 483 8.24 -15.35 8.12
N SER A 484 7.47 -16.44 8.01
CA SER A 484 7.82 -17.77 8.54
C SER A 484 8.45 -18.74 7.51
N GLY A 485 8.70 -18.27 6.28
CA GLY A 485 9.50 -18.98 5.29
C GLY A 485 8.72 -20.04 4.50
N GLY A 486 8.32 -19.67 3.27
CA GLY A 486 7.88 -20.63 2.26
C GLY A 486 6.58 -20.26 1.57
N GLY A 487 6.63 -19.34 0.61
CA GLY A 487 5.54 -19.08 -0.32
C GLY A 487 6.08 -18.91 -1.73
N GLY A 488 5.87 -19.92 -2.57
CA GLY A 488 6.31 -19.91 -3.97
C GLY A 488 5.69 -18.79 -4.80
N ALA A 489 6.16 -18.65 -6.04
CA ALA A 489 5.81 -17.61 -7.01
C ALA A 489 4.29 -17.52 -7.31
N ALA A 490 3.53 -16.94 -6.39
CA ALA A 490 2.13 -16.56 -6.59
C ALA A 490 2.07 -15.11 -7.08
N GLN A 491 1.17 -14.83 -8.02
CA GLN A 491 0.86 -13.45 -8.38
C GLN A 491 0.42 -12.66 -7.14
N PRO A 492 0.65 -11.33 -7.11
CA PRO A 492 0.15 -10.51 -6.01
C PRO A 492 -1.37 -10.72 -5.88
N PRO A 493 -1.87 -10.83 -4.64
CA PRO A 493 -3.29 -11.05 -4.43
C PRO A 493 -4.12 -9.87 -4.96
N PRO A 494 -5.36 -10.09 -5.39
CA PRO A 494 -6.28 -9.01 -5.70
C PRO A 494 -6.58 -8.16 -4.46
N LEU A 495 -7.04 -6.93 -4.67
CA LEU A 495 -7.42 -6.01 -3.59
C LEU A 495 -8.44 -6.62 -2.63
N VAL A 496 -9.42 -7.32 -3.19
CA VAL A 496 -10.48 -8.02 -2.46
C VAL A 496 -10.53 -9.46 -2.95
N ASP A 497 -10.76 -10.42 -2.05
CA ASP A 497 -10.82 -11.83 -2.43
C ASP A 497 -12.03 -12.14 -3.33
N LEU A 498 -11.96 -13.24 -4.07
CA LEU A 498 -13.04 -13.65 -4.98
C LEU A 498 -14.36 -13.89 -4.23
N LEU A 499 -14.29 -14.34 -2.99
CA LEU A 499 -15.48 -14.61 -2.18
C LEU A 499 -16.22 -13.32 -1.84
N SER A 500 -15.50 -12.28 -1.43
CA SER A 500 -16.05 -10.96 -1.13
C SER A 500 -16.54 -10.26 -2.40
N GLU A 501 -15.88 -10.44 -3.55
CA GLU A 501 -16.41 -10.01 -4.86
C GLU A 501 -17.75 -10.69 -5.20
N LEU A 502 -17.88 -12.00 -4.99
CA LEU A 502 -19.14 -12.73 -5.20
C LEU A 502 -20.23 -12.32 -4.19
N GLN A 503 -19.85 -12.07 -2.93
CA GLN A 503 -20.76 -11.54 -1.91
C GLN A 503 -21.26 -10.15 -2.32
N MET A 504 -20.40 -9.30 -2.89
CA MET A 504 -20.77 -7.99 -3.40
C MET A 504 -21.76 -8.09 -4.58
N ILE A 505 -21.51 -8.98 -5.54
CA ILE A 505 -22.47 -9.25 -6.64
C ILE A 505 -23.82 -9.69 -6.08
N ARG A 506 -23.82 -10.59 -5.09
CA ARG A 506 -25.05 -11.05 -4.42
C ARG A 506 -25.77 -9.88 -3.73
N ALA A 507 -25.06 -9.01 -3.02
CA ALA A 507 -25.63 -7.85 -2.37
C ALA A 507 -26.26 -6.87 -3.38
N LEU A 508 -25.59 -6.64 -4.51
CA LEU A 508 -26.15 -5.83 -5.62
C LEU A 508 -27.44 -6.44 -6.17
N GLN A 509 -27.46 -7.75 -6.42
CA GLN A 509 -28.65 -8.43 -6.91
C GLN A 509 -29.82 -8.36 -5.90
N MET A 510 -29.53 -8.55 -4.61
CA MET A 510 -30.54 -8.46 -3.55
C MET A 510 -31.14 -7.05 -3.46
N ARG A 511 -30.32 -6.00 -3.62
CA ARG A 511 -30.80 -4.61 -3.67
C ARG A 511 -31.68 -4.34 -4.89
N VAL A 512 -31.31 -4.82 -6.07
CA VAL A 512 -32.16 -4.71 -7.27
C VAL A 512 -33.50 -5.40 -7.07
N ASN A 513 -33.50 -6.61 -6.48
CA ASN A 513 -34.73 -7.34 -6.18
C ASN A 513 -35.61 -6.55 -5.20
N ALA A 514 -35.05 -6.06 -4.08
CA ALA A 514 -35.79 -5.29 -3.08
C ALA A 514 -36.38 -3.98 -3.64
N ARG A 515 -35.67 -3.27 -4.51
CA ARG A 515 -36.22 -2.08 -5.21
C ARG A 515 -37.30 -2.45 -6.21
N THR A 516 -37.14 -3.57 -6.92
CA THR A 516 -38.15 -4.06 -7.86
C THR A 516 -39.46 -4.38 -7.12
N ASP A 517 -39.39 -5.07 -5.99
CA ASP A 517 -40.57 -5.38 -5.16
C ASP A 517 -41.25 -4.11 -4.63
N ARG A 518 -40.47 -3.12 -4.17
CA ARG A 518 -40.99 -1.81 -3.74
C ARG A 518 -41.71 -1.09 -4.86
N TYR A 519 -41.10 -0.98 -6.04
CA TYR A 519 -41.72 -0.33 -7.18
C TYR A 519 -42.95 -1.09 -7.66
N ALA A 520 -42.95 -2.43 -7.63
CA ALA A 520 -44.13 -3.23 -7.94
C ALA A 520 -45.30 -2.91 -6.98
N GLY A 521 -45.02 -2.73 -5.68
CA GLY A 521 -46.04 -2.34 -4.70
C GLY A 521 -46.63 -0.94 -4.92
N MET A 522 -45.94 -0.06 -5.65
CA MET A 522 -46.42 1.28 -6.01
C MET A 522 -47.26 1.30 -7.30
N ILE A 523 -47.35 0.18 -8.03
CA ILE A 523 -48.14 0.06 -9.25
C ILE A 523 -49.57 -0.36 -8.88
N THR A 524 -50.55 0.52 -9.07
CA THR A 524 -51.98 0.26 -8.83
C THR A 524 -52.69 -0.49 -9.96
N GLY A 525 -52.00 -0.84 -11.06
CA GLY A 525 -52.52 -1.52 -12.25
C GLY A 525 -51.60 -2.62 -12.79
N SER A 526 -51.73 -3.00 -14.07
CA SER A 526 -50.84 -4.00 -14.69
C SER A 526 -49.50 -3.42 -15.18
N GLN A 527 -49.39 -2.09 -15.27
CA GLN A 527 -48.20 -1.38 -15.75
C GLN A 527 -47.97 -0.10 -14.96
N ALA A 528 -46.69 0.34 -14.90
CA ALA A 528 -46.32 1.63 -14.35
C ALA A 528 -46.78 2.76 -15.28
N GLU A 529 -47.61 3.67 -14.78
CA GLU A 529 -48.15 4.79 -15.57
C GLU A 529 -47.47 6.13 -15.28
N SER A 530 -46.75 6.27 -14.16
CA SER A 530 -46.06 7.51 -13.81
C SER A 530 -44.66 7.59 -14.43
N ALA A 531 -44.30 8.77 -14.94
CA ALA A 531 -43.00 9.01 -15.57
C ALA A 531 -41.82 8.75 -14.62
N GLU A 532 -41.97 9.10 -13.33
CA GLU A 532 -40.97 8.87 -12.29
C GLU A 532 -40.72 7.36 -12.05
N LEU A 533 -41.79 6.56 -12.04
CA LEU A 533 -41.69 5.11 -11.87
C LEU A 533 -41.11 4.41 -13.10
N LEU A 534 -41.49 4.87 -14.31
CA LEU A 534 -40.92 4.37 -15.56
C LEU A 534 -39.41 4.64 -15.66
N GLU A 535 -38.94 5.82 -15.22
CA GLU A 535 -37.51 6.13 -15.16
C GLU A 535 -36.79 5.26 -14.12
N ALA A 536 -37.41 5.05 -12.96
CA ALA A 536 -36.86 4.19 -11.91
C ALA A 536 -36.73 2.72 -12.37
N LEU A 537 -37.72 2.20 -13.09
CA LEU A 537 -37.67 0.85 -13.70
C LEU A 537 -36.57 0.73 -14.76
N ARG A 538 -36.35 1.75 -15.59
CA ARG A 538 -35.22 1.77 -16.54
C ARG A 538 -33.88 1.72 -15.84
N LYS A 539 -33.70 2.51 -14.77
CA LYS A 539 -32.47 2.48 -13.96
C LYS A 539 -32.23 1.11 -13.32
N LEU A 540 -33.28 0.40 -12.90
CA LEU A 540 -33.14 -0.98 -12.41
C LEU A 540 -32.70 -1.95 -13.51
N ALA A 541 -33.25 -1.83 -14.72
CA ALA A 541 -32.80 -2.63 -15.85
C ALA A 541 -31.32 -2.38 -16.18
N ASP A 542 -30.89 -1.11 -16.18
CA ASP A 542 -29.48 -0.75 -16.39
C ASP A 542 -28.56 -1.34 -15.30
N ARG A 543 -29.00 -1.34 -14.03
CA ARG A 543 -28.24 -1.98 -12.93
C ARG A 543 -28.16 -3.48 -13.09
N GLN A 544 -29.25 -4.13 -13.46
CA GLN A 544 -29.28 -5.57 -13.71
C GLN A 544 -28.31 -5.97 -14.82
N GLU A 545 -28.26 -5.18 -15.89
CA GLU A 545 -27.31 -5.37 -17.00
C GLU A 545 -25.86 -5.18 -16.54
N ARG A 546 -25.56 -4.16 -15.71
CA ARG A 546 -24.21 -3.98 -15.15
C ARG A 546 -23.79 -5.12 -14.23
N ILE A 547 -24.69 -5.60 -13.38
CA ILE A 547 -24.43 -6.77 -12.52
C ILE A 547 -24.08 -7.99 -13.39
N TYR A 548 -24.81 -8.21 -14.48
CA TYR A 548 -24.51 -9.26 -15.45
C TYR A 548 -23.12 -9.07 -16.08
N GLN A 549 -22.77 -7.86 -16.51
CA GLN A 549 -21.45 -7.55 -17.08
C GLN A 549 -20.32 -7.80 -16.09
N VAL A 550 -20.45 -7.29 -14.86
CA VAL A 550 -19.48 -7.51 -13.77
C VAL A 550 -19.32 -9.01 -13.47
N THR A 551 -20.41 -9.76 -13.41
CA THR A 551 -20.37 -11.21 -13.17
C THR A 551 -19.62 -11.93 -14.29
N ARG A 552 -19.86 -11.54 -15.55
CA ARG A 552 -19.17 -12.09 -16.71
C ARG A 552 -17.68 -11.73 -16.73
N ASP A 553 -17.33 -10.50 -16.39
CA ASP A 553 -15.93 -10.06 -16.34
C ASP A 553 -15.16 -10.78 -15.22
N LEU A 554 -15.83 -11.05 -14.09
CA LEU A 554 -15.29 -11.88 -13.00
C LEU A 554 -15.06 -13.33 -13.45
N GLU A 555 -16.02 -13.94 -14.16
CA GLU A 555 -15.91 -15.32 -14.68
C GLU A 555 -14.80 -15.45 -15.73
N THR A 556 -14.73 -14.50 -16.67
CA THR A 556 -13.79 -14.56 -17.79
C THR A 556 -12.36 -14.13 -17.42
N GLY A 557 -12.15 -13.63 -16.20
CA GLY A 557 -10.85 -13.15 -15.74
C GLY A 557 -10.29 -12.03 -16.60
N ARG A 558 -11.16 -11.29 -17.33
CA ARG A 558 -10.75 -10.27 -18.30
C ARG A 558 -10.00 -9.08 -17.66
N ASN A 559 -10.00 -9.05 -16.33
CA ASN A 559 -9.35 -8.05 -15.47
C ASN A 559 -8.11 -8.60 -14.73
N ARG A 560 -7.64 -9.83 -15.01
CA ARG A 560 -6.45 -10.45 -14.42
C ARG A 560 -5.27 -10.52 -15.39
#